data_AF-A0A946P7R5-F1
#
_entry.id   AF-A0A946P7R5-F1
#
_cell.length_a   1.000
_cell.length_b   1.000
_cell.length_c   1.000
_cell.angle_alpha   90.00
_cell.angle_beta   90.00
_cell.angle_gamma   90.00
#
_symmetry.space_group_name_H-M   'P 1'
#
loop_
_entity.id
_entity.type
_entity.pdbx_description
1 polymer ?
#
loop_
_entity_poly.entity_id
_entity_poly.type
_entity_poly.pdbx_seq_one_letter_code
_entity_poly.pdbx_strand_id
1 'polypeptide(L)'
;MDKSIQKLTRTIIRVFDRYMPEPFAFGIVMTLAALVLTWWLTPANAEKVVMSWGNGLASLLPFITQVCLTILFAYALAHLGPVPAFLERLAGVPRSARGAYAFVAVFAGCVSLVAWPLGTILGGLMARQVALSFRNRGQKVHYPLLGGAAFSGFVVWHMGYS
;
A
#
# COMPACT_ATOMS: atom_id res chain seq x y z
N MET A 1 -14.69 14.36 -15.41
CA MET A 1 -13.76 15.03 -14.48
C MET A 1 -13.41 16.38 -15.09
N ASP A 2 -13.61 17.47 -14.36
CA ASP A 2 -13.41 18.85 -14.87
C ASP A 2 -11.94 19.08 -15.29
N LYS A 3 -11.73 19.78 -16.40
CA LYS A 3 -10.39 20.13 -16.93
C LYS A 3 -9.58 20.92 -15.91
N SER A 4 -10.26 21.72 -15.08
CA SER A 4 -9.65 22.49 -13.99
C SER A 4 -9.01 21.59 -12.93
N ILE A 5 -9.72 20.54 -12.49
CA ILE A 5 -9.21 19.56 -11.54
C ILE A 5 -8.02 18.82 -12.13
N GLN A 6 -8.11 18.38 -13.39
CA GLN A 6 -6.99 17.69 -14.04
C GLN A 6 -5.73 18.57 -14.18
N LYS A 7 -5.90 19.88 -14.37
CA LYS A 7 -4.78 20.82 -14.43
C LYS A 7 -4.14 20.98 -13.04
N LEU A 8 -4.95 21.17 -12.01
CA LEU A 8 -4.49 21.25 -10.63
C LEU A 8 -3.73 19.99 -10.20
N THR A 9 -4.31 18.80 -10.41
CA THR A 9 -3.69 17.51 -10.09
C THR A 9 -2.33 17.38 -10.78
N ARG A 10 -2.24 17.72 -12.08
CA ARG A 10 -0.98 17.66 -12.83
C ARG A 10 0.07 18.64 -12.32
N THR A 11 -0.33 19.84 -11.89
CA THR A 11 0.60 20.81 -11.31
C THR A 11 1.15 20.30 -9.98
N ILE A 12 0.29 19.78 -9.10
CA ILE A 12 0.71 19.22 -7.80
C ILE A 12 1.68 18.06 -8.01
N ILE A 13 1.33 17.11 -8.87
CA ILE A 13 2.20 15.95 -9.18
C ILE A 13 3.55 16.44 -9.70
N ARG A 14 3.59 17.40 -10.63
CA ARG A 14 4.86 17.90 -11.20
C ARG A 14 5.76 18.57 -10.17
N VAL A 15 5.17 19.32 -9.23
CA VAL A 15 5.93 19.94 -8.13
C VAL A 15 6.45 18.85 -7.21
N PHE A 16 5.59 17.92 -6.82
CA PHE A 16 5.95 16.81 -5.93
C PHE A 16 7.08 15.95 -6.51
N ASP A 17 6.94 15.48 -7.76
CA ASP A 17 7.96 14.67 -8.44
C ASP A 17 9.30 15.39 -8.58
N ARG A 18 9.29 16.72 -8.65
CA ARG A 18 10.51 17.53 -8.77
C ARG A 18 11.25 17.73 -7.44
N TYR A 19 10.50 17.84 -6.34
CA TYR A 19 11.06 18.17 -5.03
C TYR A 19 11.14 17.01 -4.07
N MET A 20 10.41 15.91 -4.31
CA MET A 20 10.45 14.73 -3.47
C MET A 20 11.81 14.04 -3.65
N PRO A 21 12.70 14.06 -2.65
CA PRO A 21 13.90 13.26 -2.71
C PRO A 21 13.53 11.78 -2.73
N GLU A 22 14.39 10.98 -3.33
CA GLU A 22 14.28 9.53 -3.25
C GLU A 22 14.26 9.11 -1.76
N PRO A 23 13.33 8.23 -1.32
CA PRO A 23 13.13 7.91 0.10
C PRO A 23 14.38 7.47 0.85
N PHE A 24 15.26 6.70 0.22
CA PHE A 24 16.51 6.27 0.84
C PHE A 24 17.49 7.45 1.00
N ALA A 25 17.67 8.29 -0.02
CA ALA A 25 18.46 9.51 0.08
C ALA A 25 17.94 10.44 1.18
N PHE A 26 16.62 10.61 1.28
CA PHE A 26 15.98 11.37 2.36
C PHE A 26 16.30 10.79 3.75
N GLY A 27 16.21 9.46 3.89
CA GLY A 27 16.54 8.75 5.12
C GLY A 27 18.00 8.95 5.57
N ILE A 28 18.95 8.96 4.61
CA ILE A 28 20.36 9.27 4.89
C ILE A 28 20.51 10.70 5.41
N VAL A 29 19.92 11.67 4.72
CA VAL A 29 19.98 13.08 5.12
C VAL A 29 19.39 13.27 6.52
N MET A 30 18.25 12.63 6.81
CA MET A 30 17.63 12.66 8.13
C MET A 30 18.48 11.99 9.20
N THR A 31 19.15 10.88 8.89
CA THR A 31 20.11 10.23 9.81
C THR A 31 21.27 11.16 10.16
N LEU A 32 21.90 11.78 9.16
CA LEU A 32 23.02 12.70 9.37
C LEU A 32 22.57 13.95 10.14
N ALA A 33 21.42 14.51 9.79
CA ALA A 33 20.83 15.64 10.51
C ALA A 33 20.55 15.28 11.97
N ALA A 34 19.96 14.10 12.24
CA ALA A 34 19.70 13.64 13.60
C ALA A 34 21.00 13.45 14.41
N LEU A 35 22.06 12.90 13.81
CA LEU A 35 23.36 12.76 14.46
C LEU A 35 23.96 14.12 14.85
N VAL A 36 23.98 15.07 13.90
CA VAL A 36 24.51 16.42 14.12
C VAL A 36 23.70 17.18 15.16
N LEU A 37 22.36 17.16 15.04
CA LEU A 37 21.47 17.84 15.97
C LEU A 37 21.56 17.26 17.38
N THR A 38 21.66 15.93 17.51
CA THR A 38 21.81 15.28 18.82
C THR A 38 23.12 15.70 19.47
N TRP A 39 24.22 15.68 18.72
CA TRP A 39 25.53 16.10 19.24
C TRP A 39 25.56 17.58 19.63
N TRP A 40 24.86 18.45 18.90
CA TRP A 40 24.86 19.90 19.18
C TRP A 40 23.89 20.28 20.31
N LEU A 41 22.72 19.67 20.39
CA LEU A 41 21.64 20.07 21.31
C LEU A 41 21.65 19.31 22.64
N THR A 42 22.42 18.23 22.77
CA THR A 42 22.46 17.40 23.99
C THR A 42 23.86 17.33 24.58
N PRO A 43 24.01 17.11 25.90
CA PRO A 43 25.31 16.95 26.55
C PRO A 43 25.98 15.58 26.27
N ALA A 44 25.50 14.82 25.27
CA ALA A 44 26.04 13.53 24.92
C ALA A 44 27.40 13.68 24.22
N ASN A 45 28.40 12.90 24.64
CA ASN A 45 29.67 12.80 23.93
C ASN A 45 29.48 12.06 22.58
N ALA A 46 30.39 12.29 21.64
CA ALA A 46 30.31 11.72 20.28
C ALA A 46 30.14 10.19 20.27
N GLU A 47 30.82 9.50 21.19
CA GLU A 47 30.70 8.06 21.39
C GLU A 47 29.25 7.63 21.69
N LYS A 48 28.60 8.26 22.67
CA LYS A 48 27.20 7.93 23.03
C LYS A 48 26.24 8.19 21.87
N VAL A 49 26.47 9.24 21.08
CA VAL A 49 25.64 9.56 19.91
C VAL A 49 25.74 8.45 18.85
N VAL A 50 26.97 8.04 18.50
CA VAL A 50 27.22 6.96 17.53
C VAL A 50 26.67 5.62 18.03
N MET A 51 26.90 5.29 19.30
CA MET A 51 26.38 4.06 19.91
C MET A 51 24.84 4.04 19.92
N SER A 52 24.20 5.16 20.21
CA SER A 52 22.73 5.28 20.20
C SER A 52 22.16 5.09 18.79
N TRP A 53 22.82 5.65 17.78
CA TRP A 53 22.46 5.43 16.38
C TRP A 53 22.60 3.96 15.97
N GLY A 54 23.73 3.32 16.32
CA GLY A 54 23.97 1.90 16.04
C GLY A 54 22.94 0.97 16.71
N ASN A 55 22.62 1.23 17.98
CA ASN A 55 21.59 0.50 18.72
C ASN A 55 20.20 0.70 18.10
N GLY A 56 19.88 1.93 17.67
CA GLY A 56 18.65 2.24 16.94
C GLY A 56 18.54 1.42 15.65
N LEU A 57 19.60 1.40 14.84
CA LEU A 57 19.65 0.61 13.62
C LEU A 57 19.46 -0.89 13.91
N ALA A 58 20.18 -1.43 14.89
CA ALA A 58 20.06 -2.82 15.30
C ALA A 58 18.63 -3.18 15.76
N SER A 59 17.94 -2.27 16.46
CA SER A 59 16.57 -2.48 16.91
C SER A 59 15.55 -2.52 15.76
N LEU A 60 15.85 -1.90 14.61
CA LEU A 60 15.01 -1.92 13.43
C LEU A 60 15.14 -3.20 12.60
N LEU A 61 16.23 -3.96 12.74
CA LEU A 61 16.44 -5.19 11.97
C LEU A 61 15.32 -6.23 12.17
N PRO A 62 14.92 -6.58 13.42
CA PRO A 62 13.79 -7.49 13.65
C PRO A 62 12.49 -6.97 13.04
N PHE A 63 12.21 -5.67 13.18
CA PHE A 63 11.03 -5.03 12.62
C PHE A 63 10.99 -5.10 11.09
N ILE A 64 12.09 -4.72 10.42
CA ILE A 64 12.20 -4.79 8.96
C ILE A 64 12.08 -6.24 8.49
N THR A 65 12.69 -7.19 9.21
CA THR A 65 12.57 -8.62 8.90
C THR A 65 11.12 -9.09 8.98
N GLN A 66 10.38 -8.70 10.02
CA GLN A 66 8.95 -9.02 10.15
C GLN A 66 8.13 -8.45 9.01
N VAL A 67 8.39 -7.20 8.61
CA VAL A 67 7.71 -6.54 7.48
C VAL A 67 8.02 -7.26 6.16
N CYS A 68 9.29 -7.55 5.89
CA CYS A 68 9.74 -8.28 4.70
C CYS A 68 9.08 -9.65 4.60
N LEU A 69 9.08 -10.43 5.68
CA LEU A 69 8.44 -11.74 5.73
C LEU A 69 6.93 -11.64 5.50
N THR A 70 6.28 -10.65 6.09
CA THR A 70 4.83 -10.46 5.94
C THR A 70 4.44 -10.14 4.49
N ILE A 71 5.21 -9.30 3.79
CA ILE A 71 5.01 -9.01 2.36
C ILE A 71 5.33 -10.25 1.51
N LEU A 72 6.43 -10.93 1.80
CA LEU A 72 6.85 -12.14 1.06
C LEU A 72 5.81 -13.24 1.16
N PHE A 73 5.29 -13.52 2.36
CA PHE A 73 4.25 -14.53 2.56
C PHE A 73 2.93 -14.11 1.92
N ALA A 74 2.54 -12.84 2.00
CA ALA A 74 1.34 -12.35 1.32
C ALA A 74 1.44 -12.53 -0.20
N TYR A 75 2.61 -12.23 -0.77
CA TYR A 75 2.89 -12.48 -2.19
C TYR A 75 2.85 -13.97 -2.52
N ALA A 76 3.55 -14.82 -1.75
CA ALA A 76 3.59 -16.26 -1.98
C ALA A 76 2.19 -16.88 -1.92
N LEU A 77 1.39 -16.49 -0.90
CA LEU A 77 0.00 -16.90 -0.73
C LEU A 77 -0.86 -16.50 -1.94
N ALA A 78 -0.72 -15.26 -2.43
CA ALA A 78 -1.47 -14.78 -3.59
C ALA A 78 -1.20 -15.58 -4.88
N HIS A 79 -0.06 -16.26 -4.97
CA HIS A 79 0.36 -17.05 -6.13
C HIS A 79 0.14 -18.55 -5.97
N LEU A 80 -0.43 -19.01 -4.86
CA LEU A 80 -0.79 -20.41 -4.71
C LEU A 80 -1.87 -20.79 -5.73
N GLY A 81 -1.75 -21.98 -6.34
CA GLY A 81 -2.70 -22.52 -7.32
C GLY A 81 -4.20 -22.36 -6.99
N PRO A 82 -4.67 -22.56 -5.73
CA PRO A 82 -6.09 -22.37 -5.40
C PRO A 82 -6.57 -20.91 -5.39
N VAL A 83 -5.68 -19.93 -5.22
CA VAL A 83 -6.08 -18.52 -5.02
C VAL A 83 -6.65 -17.90 -6.31
N PRO A 84 -6.01 -18.00 -7.49
CA PRO A 84 -6.59 -17.49 -8.73
C PRO A 84 -7.98 -18.06 -9.04
N ALA A 85 -8.16 -19.37 -8.84
CA ALA A 85 -9.44 -20.04 -9.04
C ALA A 85 -10.52 -19.53 -8.05
N PHE A 86 -10.15 -19.32 -6.78
CA PHE A 86 -11.03 -18.74 -5.78
C PHE A 86 -11.46 -17.30 -6.16
N LEU A 87 -10.51 -16.46 -6.58
CA LEU A 87 -10.78 -15.09 -7.00
C LEU A 87 -11.68 -15.03 -8.24
N GLU A 88 -11.46 -15.91 -9.22
CA GLU A 88 -12.31 -16.01 -10.41
C GLU A 88 -13.75 -16.37 -10.03
N ARG A 89 -13.92 -17.33 -9.11
CA ARG A 89 -15.23 -17.74 -8.60
C ARG A 89 -15.96 -16.58 -7.91
N LEU A 90 -15.26 -15.84 -7.06
CA LEU A 90 -15.80 -14.67 -6.37
C LEU A 90 -16.13 -13.51 -7.31
N ALA A 91 -15.35 -13.33 -8.37
CA ALA A 91 -15.61 -12.28 -9.36
C ALA A 91 -16.93 -12.46 -10.14
N GLY A 92 -17.54 -13.65 -10.09
CA GLY A 92 -18.87 -13.92 -10.65
C GLY A 92 -20.03 -13.37 -9.81
N VAL A 93 -19.81 -13.09 -8.52
CA VAL A 93 -20.85 -12.66 -7.55
C VAL A 93 -21.50 -11.32 -7.92
N PRO A 94 -20.75 -10.23 -8.17
CA PRO A 94 -21.37 -8.94 -8.52
C PRO A 94 -22.05 -8.98 -9.89
N ARG A 95 -23.32 -8.55 -9.96
CA ARG A 95 -24.14 -8.51 -11.19
C ARG A 95 -24.38 -7.11 -11.76
N SER A 96 -24.00 -6.06 -11.03
CA SER A 96 -24.15 -4.66 -11.44
C SER A 96 -22.85 -3.89 -11.25
N ALA A 97 -22.63 -2.82 -12.03
CA ALA A 97 -21.40 -2.03 -11.94
C ALA A 97 -21.19 -1.42 -10.54
N ARG A 98 -22.25 -0.89 -9.93
CA ARG A 98 -22.19 -0.36 -8.54
C ARG A 98 -21.85 -1.45 -7.53
N GLY A 99 -22.47 -2.63 -7.69
CA GLY A 99 -22.18 -3.80 -6.86
C GLY A 99 -20.75 -4.30 -7.01
N ALA A 100 -20.17 -4.19 -8.21
CA ALA A 100 -18.78 -4.54 -8.46
C ALA A 100 -17.80 -3.66 -7.66
N TYR A 101 -18.00 -2.34 -7.65
CA TYR A 101 -17.16 -1.42 -6.86
C TYR A 101 -17.28 -1.69 -5.37
N ALA A 102 -18.50 -1.81 -4.85
CA ALA A 102 -18.73 -2.10 -3.44
C ALA A 102 -18.12 -3.46 -3.05
N PHE A 103 -18.30 -4.49 -3.87
CA PHE A 103 -17.75 -5.82 -3.64
C PHE A 103 -16.23 -5.81 -3.57
N VAL A 104 -15.56 -5.15 -4.52
CA VAL A 104 -14.09 -5.07 -4.53
C VAL A 104 -13.59 -4.30 -3.30
N ALA A 105 -14.24 -3.21 -2.91
CA ALA A 105 -13.85 -2.43 -1.72
C ALA A 105 -14.02 -3.24 -0.43
N VAL A 106 -15.16 -3.92 -0.26
CA VAL A 106 -15.41 -4.76 0.92
C VAL A 106 -14.46 -5.95 0.96
N PHE A 107 -14.25 -6.64 -0.18
CA PHE A 107 -13.31 -7.74 -0.26
C PHE A 107 -11.89 -7.30 0.12
N ALA A 108 -11.41 -6.20 -0.46
CA ALA A 108 -10.09 -5.66 -0.14
C ALA A 108 -9.99 -5.28 1.34
N GLY A 109 -11.02 -4.65 1.92
CA GLY A 109 -11.06 -4.32 3.35
C GLY A 109 -11.02 -5.55 4.26
N CYS A 110 -11.84 -6.57 3.98
CA CYS A 110 -11.85 -7.82 4.76
C CYS A 110 -10.49 -8.52 4.73
N VAL A 111 -9.85 -8.60 3.55
CA VAL A 111 -8.53 -9.21 3.42
C VAL A 111 -7.46 -8.35 4.10
N SER A 112 -7.55 -7.02 3.99
CA SER A 112 -6.67 -6.07 4.67
C SER A 112 -6.70 -6.21 6.18
N LEU A 113 -7.84 -6.54 6.79
CA LEU A 113 -7.96 -6.80 8.23
C LEU A 113 -7.19 -8.05 8.70
N VAL A 114 -6.98 -9.02 7.81
CA VAL A 114 -6.14 -10.19 8.11
C VAL A 114 -4.67 -9.80 8.02
N ALA A 115 -4.28 -9.20 6.89
CA ALA A 115 -2.94 -8.68 6.69
C ALA A 115 -2.97 -7.55 5.64
N TRP A 116 -2.38 -6.41 5.98
CA TRP A 116 -2.35 -5.25 5.10
C TRP A 116 -1.74 -5.52 3.70
N PRO A 117 -0.62 -6.28 3.53
CA PRO A 117 -0.07 -6.49 2.19
C PRO A 117 -0.92 -7.48 1.40
N LEU A 118 -1.65 -8.38 2.08
CA LEU A 118 -2.54 -9.31 1.41
C LEU A 118 -3.73 -8.56 0.80
N GLY A 119 -4.29 -7.58 1.52
CA GLY A 119 -5.40 -6.77 1.03
C GLY A 119 -5.03 -5.90 -0.19
N THR A 120 -3.81 -5.35 -0.23
CA THR A 120 -3.34 -4.59 -1.40
C THR A 120 -3.15 -5.48 -2.63
N ILE A 121 -2.52 -6.65 -2.45
CA ILE A 121 -2.27 -7.61 -3.53
C ILE A 121 -3.58 -8.23 -4.03
N LEU A 122 -4.35 -8.86 -3.13
CA LEU A 122 -5.59 -9.55 -3.51
C LEU A 122 -6.69 -8.58 -3.93
N GLY A 123 -6.75 -7.37 -3.36
CA GLY A 123 -7.68 -6.33 -3.79
C GLY A 123 -7.47 -5.93 -5.26
N GLY A 124 -6.20 -5.73 -5.65
CA GLY A 124 -5.85 -5.45 -7.05
C GLY A 124 -6.17 -6.64 -7.98
N LEU A 125 -5.86 -7.86 -7.55
CA LEU A 125 -6.20 -9.07 -8.31
C LEU A 125 -7.73 -9.23 -8.46
N MET A 126 -8.50 -8.99 -7.40
CA MET A 126 -9.96 -9.04 -7.43
C MET A 126 -10.55 -7.98 -8.38
N ALA A 127 -10.03 -6.75 -8.36
CA ALA A 127 -10.43 -5.71 -9.32
C ALA A 127 -10.24 -6.17 -10.77
N ARG A 128 -9.10 -6.84 -11.06
CA ARG A 128 -8.84 -7.44 -12.38
C ARG A 128 -9.82 -8.57 -12.70
N GLN A 129 -10.04 -9.52 -11.79
CA GLN A 129 -10.95 -10.65 -12.04
C GLN A 129 -12.40 -10.19 -12.24
N VAL A 130 -12.87 -9.21 -11.46
CA VAL A 130 -14.20 -8.61 -11.63
C VAL A 130 -14.31 -7.90 -12.98
N ALA A 131 -13.28 -7.15 -13.41
CA ALA A 131 -13.28 -6.54 -14.74
C ALA A 131 -13.39 -7.57 -15.87
N LEU A 132 -12.66 -8.68 -15.76
CA LEU A 132 -12.72 -9.80 -16.72
C LEU A 132 -14.10 -10.46 -16.72
N SER A 133 -14.68 -10.72 -15.55
CA SER A 133 -16.04 -11.27 -15.40
C SER A 133 -17.12 -10.40 -16.05
N PHE A 134 -17.04 -9.06 -15.87
CA PHE A 134 -17.95 -8.13 -16.54
C PHE A 134 -17.75 -8.09 -18.06
N ARG A 135 -16.49 -8.10 -18.52
CA ARG A 135 -16.15 -8.15 -19.94
C ARG A 135 -16.71 -9.41 -20.60
N ASN A 136 -16.55 -10.57 -19.98
CA ASN A 136 -17.05 -11.85 -20.49
C ASN A 136 -18.59 -11.90 -20.57
N ARG A 137 -19.28 -11.11 -19.74
CA ARG A 137 -20.75 -10.96 -19.76
C ARG A 137 -21.25 -9.84 -20.68
N GLY A 138 -20.37 -9.15 -21.42
CA GLY A 138 -20.74 -8.01 -22.25
C GLY A 138 -21.18 -6.77 -21.48
N GLN A 139 -20.89 -6.70 -20.18
CA GLN A 139 -21.29 -5.59 -19.31
C GLN A 139 -20.16 -4.56 -19.16
N LYS A 140 -20.52 -3.28 -19.12
CA LYS A 140 -19.55 -2.18 -18.96
C LYS A 140 -19.21 -1.96 -17.48
N VAL A 141 -17.92 -1.85 -17.17
CA VAL A 141 -17.41 -1.41 -15.86
C VAL A 141 -16.20 -0.50 -16.07
N HIS A 142 -16.11 0.59 -15.30
CA HIS A 142 -14.98 1.50 -15.35
C HIS A 142 -13.77 0.92 -14.59
N TYR A 143 -12.76 0.43 -15.32
CA TYR A 143 -11.60 -0.25 -14.74
C TYR A 143 -10.81 0.59 -13.71
N PRO A 144 -10.51 1.89 -13.96
CA PRO A 144 -9.86 2.71 -12.94
C PRO A 144 -10.66 2.86 -11.65
N LEU A 145 -11.99 2.75 -11.72
CA LEU A 145 -12.85 2.85 -10.54
C LEU A 145 -12.83 1.54 -9.73
N LEU A 146 -12.62 0.38 -10.38
CA LEU A 146 -12.33 -0.87 -9.66
C LEU A 146 -10.97 -0.80 -8.95
N GLY A 147 -9.96 -0.21 -9.59
CA GLY A 147 -8.66 0.04 -8.96
C GLY A 147 -8.78 0.97 -7.74
N GLY A 148 -9.54 2.06 -7.89
CA GLY A 148 -9.87 2.96 -6.77
C GLY A 148 -10.65 2.26 -5.65
N ALA A 149 -11.60 1.37 -6.00
CA ALA A 149 -12.35 0.59 -5.03
C ALA A 149 -11.45 -0.37 -4.23
N ALA A 150 -10.54 -1.08 -4.91
CA ALA A 150 -9.57 -1.95 -4.25
C ALA A 150 -8.68 -1.16 -3.27
N PHE A 151 -8.20 0.02 -3.68
CA PHE A 151 -7.43 0.90 -2.81
C PHE A 151 -8.25 1.46 -1.65
N SER A 152 -9.53 1.80 -1.88
CA SER A 152 -10.40 2.31 -0.81
C SER A 152 -10.65 1.27 0.30
N GLY A 153 -10.70 -0.02 -0.05
CA GLY A 153 -10.83 -1.09 0.94
C GLY A 153 -9.63 -1.18 1.88
N PHE A 154 -8.44 -0.83 1.42
CA PHE A 154 -7.22 -0.84 2.25
C PHE A 154 -7.30 0.10 3.45
N VAL A 155 -8.08 1.19 3.36
CA VAL A 155 -8.18 2.23 4.41
C VAL A 155 -8.64 1.67 5.75
N VAL A 156 -9.43 0.58 5.76
CA VAL A 156 -9.94 -0.06 6.98
C VAL A 156 -8.81 -0.60 7.87
N TRP A 157 -7.67 -0.97 7.29
CA TRP A 157 -6.56 -1.56 8.06
C TRP A 157 -5.99 -0.63 9.14
N HIS A 158 -5.97 0.68 8.91
CA HIS A 158 -5.33 1.62 9.85
C HIS A 158 -6.04 1.75 11.21
N MET A 159 -7.33 1.44 11.28
CA MET A 159 -8.10 1.44 12.54
C MET A 159 -8.29 0.02 13.12
N GLY A 160 -8.01 -1.04 12.34
CA GLY A 160 -8.13 -2.42 12.80
C GLY A 160 -9.54 -2.79 13.28
N TYR A 161 -9.63 -3.59 14.34
CA TYR A 161 -10.88 -4.01 14.98
C TYR A 161 -11.28 -3.12 16.18
N SER A 162 -10.88 -1.83 16.19
CA SER A 162 -11.04 -0.91 17.32
C SER A 162 -12.50 -0.62 17.68
#